data_AF-A0A960YN98-F1
#
_entry.id   AF-A0A960YN98-F1
#
_cell.length_a   1.000
_cell.length_b   1.000
_cell.length_c   1.000
_cell.angle_alpha   90.00
_cell.angle_beta   90.00
_cell.angle_gamma   90.00
#
_symmetry.space_group_name_H-M   'P 1'
#
loop_
_entity.id
_entity.type
_entity.pdbx_description
1 polymer ?
#
loop_
_entity_poly.entity_id
_entity_poly.type
_entity_poly.pdbx_seq_one_letter_code
_entity_poly.pdbx_strand_id
1 'polypeptide(L)'
;MTVRFENNPLKFQVSEQSSSDKATTILPVLDPPEADSITAFLRKPEMRERLQRQFASGTFTGKAGSTLDLSGEGLILLGMGKAISFHPDILHSTLLKFASNLKDGKNRKWILAFSSEMVKAM
;
A
#
# COMPACT_ATOMS: atom_id res chain seq x y z
N MET A 1 2.93 27.58 7.50
CA MET A 1 1.70 26.91 7.94
C MET A 1 2.10 25.49 8.30
N THR A 2 2.27 25.23 9.59
CA THR A 2 2.91 24.01 10.11
C THR A 2 1.81 23.11 10.65
N VAL A 3 1.52 22.01 9.95
CA VAL A 3 0.50 21.05 10.42
C VAL A 3 1.15 20.20 11.52
N ARG A 4 0.82 20.51 12.78
CA ARG A 4 1.17 19.69 13.94
C ARG A 4 0.18 18.51 14.03
N PHE A 5 0.71 17.30 14.01
CA PHE A 5 -0.03 16.08 14.30
C PHE A 5 -0.19 15.89 15.81
N GLU A 6 -0.99 16.73 16.47
CA GLU A 6 -1.42 16.49 17.84
C GLU A 6 -2.90 16.11 17.85
N ASN A 7 -3.20 14.93 18.41
CA ASN A 7 -4.51 14.31 18.64
C ASN A 7 -5.20 13.59 17.46
N ASN A 8 -4.49 12.64 16.82
CA ASN A 8 -5.14 11.60 16.03
C ASN A 8 -5.21 10.30 16.86
N PRO A 9 -6.39 9.72 17.16
CA PRO A 9 -6.52 8.50 17.96
C PRO A 9 -6.11 7.21 17.20
N LEU A 10 -5.34 7.33 16.11
CA LEU A 10 -4.72 6.20 15.43
C LEU A 10 -3.50 5.74 16.23
N LYS A 11 -3.75 4.92 17.26
CA LYS A 11 -2.71 4.12 17.91
C LYS A 11 -2.16 3.14 16.87
N PHE A 12 -0.95 3.39 16.39
CA PHE A 12 -0.17 2.38 15.67
C PHE A 12 0.27 1.30 16.67
N GLN A 13 -0.60 0.32 16.93
CA GLN A 13 -0.19 -0.89 17.61
C GLN A 13 0.64 -1.73 16.64
N VAL A 14 1.96 -1.71 16.83
CA VAL A 14 2.88 -2.76 16.37
C VAL A 14 2.62 -3.99 17.25
N SER A 15 1.43 -4.58 17.16
CA SER A 15 1.05 -5.77 17.90
C SER A 15 1.19 -6.97 16.98
N GLU A 16 1.92 -7.99 17.43
CA GLU A 16 1.84 -9.35 16.89
C GLU A 16 0.37 -9.75 16.76
N GLN A 17 -0.17 -9.74 15.54
CA GLN A 17 -1.59 -10.02 15.31
C GLN A 17 -1.82 -11.52 15.19
N SER A 18 -2.68 -12.04 16.06
CA SER A 18 -3.23 -13.40 16.01
C SER A 18 -4.02 -13.64 14.71
N SER A 19 -3.93 -14.86 14.18
CA SER A 19 -4.38 -15.29 12.84
C SER A 19 -5.87 -15.12 12.51
N SER A 20 -6.72 -14.72 13.47
CA SER A 20 -8.17 -14.58 13.32
C SER A 20 -8.66 -13.19 12.90
N ASP A 21 -7.77 -12.21 12.77
CA ASP A 21 -8.12 -10.78 12.58
C ASP A 21 -7.37 -10.18 11.38
N LYS A 22 -7.41 -10.87 10.23
CA LYS A 22 -6.62 -10.53 9.03
C LYS A 22 -6.99 -9.15 8.48
N ALA A 23 -6.24 -8.14 8.89
CA ALA A 23 -6.29 -6.82 8.28
C ALA A 23 -5.62 -6.85 6.89
N THR A 24 -6.25 -6.24 5.89
CA THR A 24 -5.64 -6.07 4.57
C THR A 24 -4.80 -4.80 4.58
N THR A 25 -3.54 -4.92 4.21
CA THR A 25 -2.65 -3.77 4.04
C THR A 25 -2.83 -3.16 2.66
N ILE A 26 -3.12 -1.87 2.59
CA ILE A 26 -2.97 -1.05 1.40
C ILE A 26 -1.59 -0.42 1.42
N LEU A 27 -0.80 -0.67 0.39
CA LEU A 27 0.55 -0.13 0.23
C LEU A 27 0.62 0.71 -1.05
N PRO A 28 0.79 2.04 -0.94
CA PRO A 28 1.18 2.89 -2.04
C PRO A 28 2.61 2.56 -2.48
N VAL A 29 2.83 2.42 -3.78
CA VAL A 29 4.10 2.00 -4.38
C VAL A 29 4.51 2.98 -5.47
N LEU A 30 5.75 3.43 -5.41
CA LEU A 30 6.36 4.29 -6.42
C LEU A 30 6.81 3.50 -7.65
N ASP A 31 7.01 4.19 -8.75
CA ASP A 31 7.58 3.64 -9.98
C ASP A 31 9.09 3.94 -10.06
N PRO A 32 9.97 2.93 -10.28
CA PRO A 32 9.67 1.50 -10.40
C PRO A 32 9.35 0.83 -9.05
N PRO A 33 8.51 -0.23 -9.02
CA PRO A 33 8.17 -0.92 -7.79
C PRO A 33 9.30 -1.84 -7.31
N GLU A 34 9.58 -1.82 -6.00
CA GLU A 34 10.62 -2.64 -5.39
C GLU A 34 10.04 -3.78 -4.55
N ALA A 35 10.23 -5.02 -5.00
CA ALA A 35 9.68 -6.20 -4.32
C ALA A 35 10.26 -6.42 -2.92
N ASP A 36 11.50 -6.00 -2.70
CA ASP A 36 12.19 -6.19 -1.42
C ASP A 36 11.57 -5.29 -0.34
N SER A 37 11.32 -4.02 -0.67
CA SER A 37 10.62 -3.07 0.20
C SER A 37 9.19 -3.52 0.52
N ILE A 38 8.49 -4.10 -0.45
CA ILE A 38 7.10 -4.59 -0.27
C ILE A 38 7.07 -5.88 0.57
N THR A 39 8.00 -6.80 0.36
CA THR A 39 8.01 -8.08 1.10
C THR A 39 8.52 -7.96 2.52
N ALA A 40 9.41 -7.00 2.80
CA ALA A 40 9.77 -6.61 4.16
C ALA A 40 8.53 -6.24 4.98
N PHE A 41 7.53 -5.60 4.35
CA PHE A 41 6.27 -5.25 4.99
C PHE A 41 5.41 -6.46 5.36
N LEU A 42 5.36 -7.47 4.48
CA LEU A 42 4.47 -8.63 4.63
C LEU A 42 5.02 -9.72 5.56
N ARG A 43 6.32 -9.69 5.90
CA ARG A 43 7.01 -10.77 6.61
C ARG A 43 6.79 -12.15 5.98
N LYS A 44 6.51 -12.18 4.67
CA LYS A 44 6.28 -13.39 3.86
C LYS A 44 7.33 -13.44 2.74
N PRO A 45 8.49 -14.06 2.98
CA PRO A 45 9.57 -14.12 1.97
C PRO A 45 9.13 -14.83 0.68
N GLU A 46 8.20 -15.78 0.78
CA GLU A 46 7.62 -16.52 -0.36
C GLU A 46 6.88 -15.62 -1.36
N MET A 47 6.39 -14.45 -0.92
CA MET A 47 5.71 -13.49 -1.80
C MET A 47 6.69 -12.72 -2.69
N ARG A 48 7.99 -12.76 -2.39
CA ARG A 48 9.02 -11.96 -3.08
C ARG A 48 9.12 -12.34 -4.53
N GLU A 49 9.32 -13.62 -4.81
CA GLU A 49 9.44 -14.12 -6.18
C GLU A 49 8.17 -13.86 -6.99
N ARG A 50 7.00 -14.00 -6.37
CA ARG A 50 5.72 -13.74 -7.03
C ARG A 50 5.60 -12.27 -7.42
N LEU A 51 5.91 -11.34 -6.51
CA LEU A 51 5.90 -9.90 -6.80
C LEU A 51 6.94 -9.54 -7.87
N GLN A 52 8.15 -10.08 -7.78
CA GLN A 52 9.19 -9.89 -8.79
C GLN A 52 8.73 -10.34 -10.19
N ARG A 53 8.09 -11.52 -10.28
CA ARG A 53 7.52 -12.01 -11.55
C ARG A 53 6.41 -11.08 -12.07
N GLN A 54 5.52 -10.61 -11.20
CA GLN A 54 4.43 -9.68 -11.56
C GLN A 54 4.94 -8.32 -12.05
N PHE A 55 6.05 -7.83 -11.49
CA PHE A 55 6.68 -6.59 -11.91
C PHE A 55 7.44 -6.79 -13.22
N ALA A 56 8.18 -7.90 -13.35
CA ALA A 56 8.90 -8.25 -14.58
C ALA A 56 7.96 -8.52 -15.77
N SER A 57 6.77 -9.11 -15.53
CA SER A 57 5.75 -9.33 -16.56
C SER A 57 4.94 -8.08 -16.90
N GLY A 58 5.15 -6.96 -16.18
CA GLY A 58 4.37 -5.74 -16.35
C GLY A 58 2.92 -5.85 -15.87
N THR A 59 2.55 -6.91 -15.16
CA THR A 59 1.20 -7.12 -14.64
C THR A 59 0.84 -6.10 -13.56
N PHE A 60 1.84 -5.60 -12.83
CA PHE A 60 1.72 -4.40 -12.03
C PHE A 60 2.89 -3.46 -12.30
N THR A 61 2.60 -2.16 -12.34
CA THR A 61 3.60 -1.10 -12.42
C THR A 61 3.35 -0.10 -11.30
N GLY A 62 4.39 0.60 -10.86
CA GLY A 62 4.24 1.68 -9.89
C GLY A 62 3.52 2.91 -10.44
N LYS A 63 3.05 2.90 -11.70
CA LYS A 63 2.39 4.05 -12.34
C LYS A 63 1.08 4.41 -11.66
N ALA A 64 0.82 5.72 -11.59
CA ALA A 64 -0.40 6.27 -11.01
C ALA A 64 -1.67 5.61 -11.56
N GLY A 65 -2.57 5.19 -10.66
CA GLY A 65 -3.83 4.53 -11.02
C GLY A 65 -3.73 3.03 -11.29
N SER A 66 -2.55 2.42 -11.22
CA SER A 66 -2.39 0.97 -11.23
C SER A 66 -2.81 0.38 -9.88
N THR A 67 -3.46 -0.77 -9.88
CA THR A 67 -3.85 -1.47 -8.65
C THR A 67 -3.59 -2.96 -8.79
N LEU A 68 -2.93 -3.56 -7.80
CA LEU A 68 -2.78 -5.01 -7.69
C LEU A 68 -3.50 -5.48 -6.43
N ASP A 69 -4.57 -6.24 -6.61
CA ASP A 69 -5.33 -6.84 -5.52
C ASP A 69 -4.74 -8.21 -5.18
N LEU A 70 -4.11 -8.30 -4.02
CA LEU A 70 -3.65 -9.55 -3.38
C LEU A 70 -4.33 -9.70 -2.02
N SER A 71 -5.59 -9.26 -1.89
CA SER A 71 -6.30 -9.21 -0.61
C SER A 71 -6.43 -10.58 0.05
N GLY A 72 -6.47 -11.67 -0.72
CA GLY A 72 -6.37 -13.04 -0.20
C GLY A 72 -5.07 -13.34 0.55
N GLU A 73 -4.00 -12.59 0.26
CA GLU A 73 -2.71 -12.63 0.93
C GLU A 73 -2.55 -11.56 2.02
N GLY A 74 -3.54 -10.68 2.17
CA GLY A 74 -3.51 -9.53 3.08
C GLY A 74 -2.86 -8.28 2.52
N LEU A 75 -2.70 -8.16 1.18
CA LEU A 75 -2.00 -7.04 0.54
C LEU A 75 -2.78 -6.45 -0.64
N ILE A 76 -2.78 -5.13 -0.77
CA ILE A 76 -3.21 -4.43 -1.98
C ILE A 76 -2.16 -3.37 -2.31
N LEU A 77 -1.68 -3.35 -3.55
CA LEU A 77 -0.72 -2.35 -4.01
C LEU A 77 -1.42 -1.28 -4.84
N LEU A 78 -1.10 -0.02 -4.59
CA LEU A 78 -1.57 1.12 -5.37
C LEU A 78 -0.38 1.84 -5.99
N GLY A 79 -0.34 1.94 -7.32
CA GLY A 79 0.73 2.67 -8.02
C GLY A 79 0.55 4.18 -7.88
N MET A 80 1.63 4.88 -7.49
CA MET A 80 1.66 6.31 -7.17
C MET A 80 2.40 7.18 -8.21
N GLY A 81 2.99 6.56 -9.22
CA GLY A 81 3.87 7.21 -10.18
C GLY A 81 5.30 7.32 -9.67
N LYS A 82 6.11 8.14 -10.34
CA LYS A 82 7.53 8.33 -10.00
C LYS A 82 7.66 9.24 -8.78
N ALA A 83 8.67 8.98 -7.94
CA ALA A 83 8.97 9.79 -6.76
C ALA A 83 9.14 11.29 -7.09
N ILE A 84 9.85 11.60 -8.17
CA ILE A 84 10.15 12.98 -8.61
C ILE A 84 8.91 13.79 -9.01
N SER A 85 7.81 13.12 -9.32
CA SER A 85 6.57 13.73 -9.78
C SER A 85 5.41 13.39 -8.85
N PHE A 86 5.73 12.89 -7.65
CA PHE A 86 4.71 12.54 -6.68
C PHE A 86 4.01 13.82 -6.18
N HIS A 87 2.69 13.75 -6.05
CA HIS A 87 1.88 14.81 -5.45
C HIS A 87 0.86 14.17 -4.50
N PRO A 88 0.60 14.72 -3.30
CA PRO A 88 -0.36 14.16 -2.35
C PRO A 88 -1.77 13.94 -2.93
N ASP A 89 -2.18 14.76 -3.90
CA ASP A 89 -3.47 14.59 -4.60
C ASP A 89 -3.56 13.29 -5.39
N ILE A 90 -2.42 12.75 -5.86
CA ILE A 90 -2.36 11.44 -6.53
C ILE A 90 -2.72 10.34 -5.54
N LEU A 91 -2.19 10.42 -4.30
CA LEU A 91 -2.53 9.48 -3.24
C LEU A 91 -4.02 9.58 -2.88
N HIS A 92 -4.53 10.79 -2.64
CA HIS A 92 -5.93 11.00 -2.30
C HIS A 92 -6.88 10.48 -3.40
N SER A 93 -6.65 10.88 -4.66
CA SER A 93 -7.47 10.46 -5.79
C SER A 93 -7.41 8.94 -6.03
N THR A 94 -6.23 8.33 -5.88
CA THR A 94 -6.07 6.88 -6.04
C THR A 94 -6.77 6.10 -4.92
N LEU A 95 -6.65 6.55 -3.66
CA LEU A 95 -7.37 5.96 -2.54
C LEU A 95 -8.88 6.11 -2.68
N LEU A 96 -9.36 7.25 -3.14
CA LEU A 96 -10.78 7.47 -3.39
C LEU A 96 -11.31 6.53 -4.48
N LYS A 97 -10.61 6.46 -5.62
CA LYS A 97 -10.94 5.54 -6.72
C LYS A 97 -10.92 4.08 -6.25
N PHE A 98 -9.94 3.72 -5.42
CA PHE A 98 -9.87 2.39 -4.83
C PHE A 98 -11.09 2.11 -3.94
N ALA A 99 -11.40 3.02 -2.99
CA ALA A 99 -12.53 2.88 -2.09
C ALA A 99 -13.88 2.80 -2.81
N SER A 100 -14.09 3.60 -3.87
CA SER A 100 -15.32 3.57 -4.68
C SER A 100 -15.52 2.25 -5.44
N ASN A 101 -14.44 1.51 -5.71
CA ASN A 101 -14.52 0.20 -6.38
C ASN A 101 -14.68 -0.98 -5.42
N LEU A 102 -14.67 -0.74 -4.10
CA LEU A 102 -14.93 -1.77 -3.10
C LEU A 102 -16.41 -2.13 -3.09
N LYS A 103 -16.76 -3.22 -3.79
CA LYS A 103 -18.13 -3.73 -3.86
C LYS A 103 -18.64 -4.31 -2.53
N ASP A 104 -17.74 -4.74 -1.64
CA ASP A 104 -18.06 -5.34 -0.34
C ASP A 104 -17.23 -4.71 0.79
N GLY A 105 -17.60 -3.49 1.19
CA GLY A 105 -16.96 -2.76 2.30
C GLY A 105 -17.37 -3.20 3.71
N LYS A 106 -18.20 -4.24 3.86
CA LYS A 106 -18.71 -4.66 5.18
C LYS A 106 -17.65 -5.50 5.91
N ASN A 107 -17.11 -4.94 7.00
CA ASN A 107 -16.29 -5.60 8.04
C ASN A 107 -14.86 -6.05 7.68
N ARG A 108 -14.20 -5.46 6.69
CA ARG A 108 -12.73 -5.64 6.54
C ARG A 108 -11.99 -4.54 7.31
N LYS A 109 -10.98 -4.93 8.09
CA LYS A 109 -10.01 -3.98 8.68
C LYS A 109 -8.94 -3.70 7.64
N TRP A 110 -8.65 -2.42 7.44
CA TRP A 110 -7.69 -1.95 6.44
C TRP A 110 -6.57 -1.19 7.15
N ILE A 111 -5.33 -1.45 6.75
CA ILE A 111 -4.16 -0.72 7.23
C ILE A 111 -3.56 0.00 6.04
N LEU A 112 -3.46 1.33 6.10
CA LEU A 112 -2.68 2.09 5.13
C LEU A 112 -1.25 2.21 5.64
N ALA A 113 -0.30 1.71 4.86
CA ALA A 113 1.12 1.73 5.21
C ALA A 113 1.94 2.44 4.14
N PHE A 114 3.08 3.01 4.52
CA PHE A 114 3.95 3.76 3.61
C PHE A 114 5.39 3.25 3.72
N SER A 115 6.08 3.09 2.60
CA SER A 115 7.52 2.84 2.61
C SER A 115 8.29 4.10 3.00
N SER A 116 9.54 3.97 3.43
CA SER A 116 10.40 5.10 3.75
C SER A 116 10.64 6.01 2.54
N GLU A 117 10.70 5.45 1.32
CA GLU A 117 10.82 6.22 0.09
C GLU A 117 9.55 7.01 -0.22
N MET A 118 8.39 6.39 0.01
CA MET A 118 7.09 7.06 -0.15
C MET A 118 6.97 8.25 0.80
N VAL A 119 7.38 8.08 2.07
CA VAL A 119 7.41 9.18 3.05
C VAL A 119 8.37 10.29 2.63
N LYS A 120 9.50 9.96 2.00
CA LYS A 120 10.45 10.97 1.48
C LYS A 120 9.96 11.70 0.24
N ALA A 121 9.06 11.09 -0.53
CA ALA A 121 8.50 11.68 -1.74
C ALA A 121 7.34 12.66 -1.44
N MET A 122 6.73 12.56 -0.25
CA MET A 122 5.66 13.43 0.25
C MET A 122 6.20 14.73 0.85
#